data_AF-A0A350XE59-F1
#
_entry.id   AF-A0A350XE59-F1
#
_cell.length_a   1.000
_cell.length_b   1.000
_cell.length_c   1.000
_cell.angle_alpha   90.00
_cell.angle_beta   90.00
_cell.angle_gamma   90.00
#
_symmetry.space_group_name_H-M   'P 1'
#
loop_
_entity.id
_entity.type
_entity.pdbx_description
1 polymer ?
#
loop_
_entity_poly.entity_id
_entity_poly.type
_entity_poly.pdbx_seq_one_letter_code
_entity_poly.pdbx_strand_id
1 'polypeptide(L)'
;MNLLIKSKLFGISVSRTASVLGTVGLSAIALFSVAKPTNAVTVTLGSDYFVTQSGSSFNFPGIGNVNFQGNPIGTFQGRNVGAVDTIIQRTQDVDLSSGSGTTPINVAALSLKSIQPVTLSGLNYDLFVNLTPNIVSGGTLTINSNETFTNDFTVNFTVSFQPQGSSNTIPCPVDSCDFSTDFATNSGQWSSTFQGGTIVEGSVGDQFANVHTDLPSDTTDFFTIGETKHDAKGAGHHNVSHVPEPLTIVGSGIAVAFGMFVNKEYSKKRKKQAVS
;
A
#
# COMPACT_ATOMS: atom_id res chain seq x y z
N MET A 1 -30.59 -55.61 81.91
CA MET A 1 -31.37 -56.45 80.99
C MET A 1 -30.60 -56.51 79.67
N ASN A 2 -30.12 -57.71 79.33
CA ASN A 2 -29.50 -58.21 78.08
C ASN A 2 -28.41 -57.42 77.31
N LEU A 3 -27.20 -57.99 77.45
CA LEU A 3 -26.12 -58.14 76.45
C LEU A 3 -26.59 -58.22 74.98
N LEU A 4 -25.85 -57.57 74.07
CA LEU A 4 -25.47 -58.19 72.79
C LEU A 4 -24.20 -57.55 72.18
N ILE A 5 -23.53 -58.35 71.35
CA ILE A 5 -22.11 -58.38 70.99
C ILE A 5 -21.96 -58.14 69.46
N LYS A 6 -20.72 -57.76 69.03
CA LYS A 6 -20.11 -57.84 67.66
C LYS A 6 -20.54 -56.73 66.67
N SER A 7 -19.74 -56.29 65.70
CA SER A 7 -18.55 -56.86 65.02
C SER A 7 -17.72 -55.76 64.31
N LYS A 8 -16.41 -56.02 64.13
CA LYS A 8 -15.53 -55.32 63.17
C LYS A 8 -15.99 -55.54 61.73
N LEU A 9 -15.80 -54.56 60.84
CA LEU A 9 -15.49 -54.85 59.43
C LEU A 9 -14.76 -53.69 58.73
N PHE A 10 -13.76 -54.09 57.96
CA PHE A 10 -12.82 -53.31 57.16
C PHE A 10 -13.53 -52.46 56.08
N GLY A 11 -13.18 -51.18 55.99
CA GLY A 11 -13.49 -50.34 54.83
C GLY A 11 -12.41 -50.49 53.77
N ILE A 12 -12.74 -51.18 52.67
CA ILE A 12 -11.93 -51.22 51.44
C ILE A 12 -12.21 -49.94 50.66
N SER A 13 -11.16 -49.16 50.40
CA SER A 13 -11.18 -48.01 49.49
C SER A 13 -11.11 -48.50 48.04
N VAL A 14 -12.24 -48.43 47.31
CA VAL A 14 -12.30 -48.61 45.85
C VAL A 14 -12.39 -47.22 45.22
N SER A 15 -11.30 -46.77 44.59
CA SER A 15 -11.28 -45.57 43.76
C SER A 15 -12.09 -45.83 42.48
N ARG A 16 -13.21 -45.13 42.32
CA ARG A 16 -13.96 -45.09 41.06
C ARG A 16 -13.26 -44.13 40.10
N THR A 17 -12.79 -44.66 38.98
CA THR A 17 -12.43 -43.91 37.77
C THR A 17 -13.69 -43.30 37.18
N ALA A 18 -13.83 -41.98 37.28
CA ALA A 18 -14.86 -41.24 36.57
C ALA A 18 -14.37 -40.94 35.15
N SER A 19 -15.04 -41.54 34.17
CA SER A 19 -14.92 -41.19 32.76
C SER A 19 -15.62 -39.86 32.53
N VAL A 20 -14.87 -38.78 32.29
CA VAL A 20 -15.42 -37.48 31.88
C VAL A 20 -15.57 -37.51 30.36
N LEU A 21 -16.78 -37.81 29.91
CA LEU A 21 -17.23 -37.53 28.56
C LEU A 21 -17.30 -35.99 28.40
N GLY A 22 -16.23 -35.42 27.88
CA GLY A 22 -16.18 -34.02 27.46
C GLY A 22 -17.15 -33.80 26.31
N THR A 23 -18.26 -33.14 26.60
CA THR A 23 -19.22 -32.65 25.63
C THR A 23 -18.51 -31.61 24.76
N VAL A 24 -18.31 -31.93 23.48
CA VAL A 24 -17.81 -30.97 22.50
C VAL A 24 -18.94 -29.97 22.27
N GLY A 25 -18.83 -28.81 22.93
CA GLY A 25 -19.72 -27.68 22.69
C GLY A 25 -19.50 -27.16 21.28
N LEU A 26 -20.35 -27.61 20.35
CA LEU A 26 -20.58 -26.95 19.08
C LEU A 26 -21.05 -25.52 19.37
N SER A 27 -20.08 -24.61 19.44
CA SER A 27 -20.36 -23.19 19.43
C SER A 27 -20.98 -22.88 18.08
N ALA A 28 -22.30 -22.71 18.06
CA ALA A 28 -22.98 -22.14 16.93
C ALA A 28 -22.37 -20.75 16.72
N ILE A 29 -21.48 -20.63 15.73
CA ILE A 29 -21.11 -19.35 15.16
C ILE A 29 -22.41 -18.81 14.57
N ALA A 30 -23.08 -17.94 15.32
CA ALA A 30 -24.11 -17.10 14.77
C ALA A 30 -23.43 -16.25 13.68
N LEU A 31 -23.60 -16.67 12.42
CA LEU A 31 -23.41 -15.80 11.28
C LEU A 31 -24.46 -14.71 11.44
N PHE A 32 -24.10 -13.65 12.17
CA PHE A 32 -24.78 -12.38 12.04
C PHE A 32 -24.56 -11.99 10.58
N SER A 33 -25.55 -12.27 9.74
CA SER A 33 -25.79 -11.51 8.54
C SER A 33 -26.07 -10.09 9.01
N VAL A 34 -24.99 -9.33 9.22
CA VAL A 34 -25.06 -7.88 9.33
C VAL A 34 -25.74 -7.46 8.04
N ALA A 35 -26.99 -7.02 8.13
CA ALA A 35 -27.64 -6.37 7.01
C ALA A 35 -26.67 -5.30 6.54
N LYS A 36 -26.21 -5.39 5.29
CA LYS A 36 -25.34 -4.37 4.70
C LYS A 36 -26.03 -3.04 5.02
N PRO A 37 -25.42 -2.15 5.82
CA PRO A 37 -25.99 -0.82 5.99
C PRO A 37 -26.23 -0.28 4.58
N THR A 38 -27.42 0.28 4.38
CA THR A 38 -27.77 1.00 3.16
C THR A 38 -26.55 1.83 2.77
N ASN A 39 -25.99 1.53 1.58
CA ASN A 39 -24.63 1.87 1.17
C ASN A 39 -24.22 3.26 1.68
N ALA A 40 -23.02 3.41 2.24
CA ALA A 40 -22.47 4.72 2.56
C ALA A 40 -22.77 5.67 1.40
N VAL A 41 -23.55 6.69 1.72
CA VAL A 41 -24.16 7.54 0.70
C VAL A 41 -23.12 8.54 0.21
N THR A 42 -22.15 8.91 1.05
CA THR A 42 -21.17 9.94 0.70
C THR A 42 -19.74 9.41 0.81
N VAL A 43 -18.97 9.51 -0.27
CA VAL A 43 -17.51 9.36 -0.22
C VAL A 43 -16.92 10.71 0.18
N THR A 44 -16.13 10.75 1.24
CA THR A 44 -15.50 12.00 1.70
C THR A 44 -14.40 12.47 0.74
N LEU A 45 -14.24 13.78 0.64
CA LEU A 45 -13.04 14.42 0.11
C LEU A 45 -11.79 13.87 0.82
N GLY A 46 -10.63 13.97 0.19
CA GLY A 46 -9.39 13.46 0.75
C GLY A 46 -8.27 13.35 -0.27
N SER A 47 -7.18 12.69 0.10
CA SER A 47 -6.03 12.42 -0.76
C SER A 47 -5.87 10.92 -1.00
N ASP A 48 -5.38 10.56 -2.17
CA ASP A 48 -4.93 9.21 -2.51
C ASP A 48 -3.40 9.24 -2.69
N TYR A 49 -2.72 8.25 -2.10
CA TYR A 49 -1.26 8.21 -1.97
C TYR A 49 -0.70 7.03 -2.74
N PHE A 50 0.01 7.33 -3.83
CA PHE A 50 0.37 6.35 -4.83
C PHE A 50 1.87 6.18 -5.01
N VAL A 51 2.24 4.95 -5.40
CA VAL A 51 3.56 4.61 -5.92
C VAL A 51 3.44 4.22 -7.38
N THR A 52 4.29 4.82 -8.20
CA THR A 52 4.44 4.50 -9.61
C THR A 52 4.91 3.05 -9.78
N GLN A 53 4.13 2.30 -10.55
CA GLN A 53 4.41 0.92 -10.92
C GLN A 53 5.17 0.85 -12.25
N SER A 54 5.75 -0.33 -12.51
CA SER A 54 6.41 -0.64 -13.77
C SER A 54 5.48 -0.45 -14.97
N GLY A 55 6.05 -0.08 -16.11
CA GLY A 55 5.31 0.20 -17.34
C GLY A 55 4.84 1.65 -17.47
N SER A 56 5.13 2.50 -16.49
CA SER A 56 4.92 3.94 -16.61
C SER A 56 5.94 4.55 -17.58
N SER A 57 5.46 5.27 -18.59
CA SER A 57 6.29 5.88 -19.63
C SER A 57 5.67 7.13 -20.23
N PHE A 58 6.50 7.95 -20.86
CA PHE A 58 6.04 9.11 -21.63
C PHE A 58 6.88 9.28 -22.89
N ASN A 59 6.22 9.60 -24.01
CA ASN A 59 6.86 9.82 -25.29
C ASN A 59 7.12 11.31 -25.53
N PHE A 60 8.36 11.73 -25.29
CA PHE A 60 8.78 13.11 -25.42
C PHE A 60 9.09 13.48 -26.88
N PRO A 61 8.53 14.60 -27.41
CA PRO A 61 8.94 15.15 -28.69
C PRO A 61 10.46 15.37 -28.75
N GLY A 62 11.11 14.85 -29.80
CA GLY A 62 12.55 15.00 -30.01
C GLY A 62 13.45 14.09 -29.16
N ILE A 63 12.90 13.36 -28.20
CA ILE A 63 13.67 12.45 -27.32
C ILE A 63 13.20 10.99 -27.50
N GLY A 64 11.88 10.77 -27.60
CA GLY A 64 11.25 9.45 -27.69
C GLY A 64 10.66 8.97 -26.37
N ASN A 65 10.31 7.67 -26.32
CA ASN A 65 9.67 7.06 -25.17
C ASN A 65 10.68 6.81 -24.03
N VAL A 66 10.38 7.34 -22.85
CA VAL A 66 11.19 7.19 -21.64
C VAL A 66 10.36 6.48 -20.58
N ASN A 67 10.93 5.41 -20.01
CA ASN A 67 10.30 4.68 -18.91
C ASN A 67 10.69 5.31 -17.57
N PHE A 68 9.72 5.41 -16.67
CA PHE A 68 9.87 6.06 -15.37
C PHE A 68 9.60 5.09 -14.22
N GLN A 69 10.24 5.40 -13.11
CA GLN A 69 9.94 4.87 -11.79
C GLN A 69 9.62 6.03 -10.84
N GLY A 70 8.96 5.71 -9.73
CA GLY A 70 8.74 6.66 -8.65
C GLY A 70 10.05 7.19 -8.07
N ASN A 71 10.06 8.49 -7.78
CA ASN A 71 11.10 9.14 -6.99
C ASN A 71 10.46 9.65 -5.69
N PRO A 72 10.54 8.89 -4.59
CA PRO A 72 9.77 9.17 -3.37
C PRO A 72 9.89 10.62 -2.88
N ILE A 73 8.75 11.22 -2.56
CA ILE A 73 8.66 12.60 -2.06
C ILE A 73 9.08 12.67 -0.57
N GLY A 74 8.92 11.57 0.16
CA GLY A 74 9.29 11.43 1.57
C GLY A 74 8.33 12.13 2.53
N THR A 75 8.09 13.44 2.36
CA THR A 75 7.15 14.21 3.17
C THR A 75 6.25 15.11 2.34
N PHE A 76 4.96 15.15 2.68
CA PHE A 76 3.98 16.04 2.06
C PHE A 76 3.17 16.76 3.15
N GLN A 77 3.12 18.10 3.10
CA GLN A 77 2.43 18.93 4.11
C GLN A 77 2.84 18.60 5.56
N GLY A 78 4.14 18.34 5.77
CA GLY A 78 4.70 17.98 7.08
C GLY A 78 4.44 16.53 7.52
N ARG A 79 3.76 15.72 6.71
CA ARG A 79 3.45 14.31 7.00
C ARG A 79 4.41 13.39 6.26
N ASN A 80 4.88 12.33 6.91
CA ASN A 80 5.70 11.31 6.25
C ASN A 80 4.81 10.46 5.34
N VAL A 81 5.14 10.40 4.05
CA VAL A 81 4.40 9.64 3.04
C VAL A 81 5.20 8.48 2.47
N GLY A 82 6.40 8.24 3.01
CA GLY A 82 7.24 7.09 2.68
C GLY A 82 7.65 7.05 1.21
N ALA A 83 7.31 5.93 0.55
CA ALA A 83 7.66 5.67 -0.84
C ALA A 83 6.79 6.41 -1.87
N VAL A 84 5.76 7.14 -1.42
CA VAL A 84 4.81 7.83 -2.30
C VAL A 84 5.53 8.82 -3.21
N ASP A 85 5.18 8.77 -4.48
CA ASP A 85 5.69 9.63 -5.54
C ASP A 85 4.60 10.40 -6.29
N THR A 86 3.33 10.00 -6.10
CA THR A 86 2.16 10.61 -6.72
C THR A 86 1.07 10.81 -5.68
N ILE A 87 0.48 12.00 -5.62
CA ILE A 87 -0.64 12.32 -4.72
C ILE A 87 -1.76 12.97 -5.54
N ILE A 88 -2.96 12.39 -5.45
CA ILE A 88 -4.18 12.92 -6.10
C ILE A 88 -5.18 13.29 -5.01
N GLN A 89 -5.79 14.46 -5.11
CA GLN A 89 -6.73 14.99 -4.13
C GLN A 89 -8.13 15.02 -4.70
N ARG A 90 -9.08 14.35 -4.03
CA ARG A 90 -10.51 14.57 -4.20
C ARG A 90 -10.90 15.81 -3.42
N THR A 91 -11.36 16.84 -4.12
CA THR A 91 -11.54 18.18 -3.51
C THR A 91 -12.92 18.43 -2.94
N GLN A 92 -13.86 17.51 -3.17
CA GLN A 92 -15.23 17.59 -2.66
C GLN A 92 -15.73 16.18 -2.29
N ASP A 93 -16.70 16.15 -1.38
CA ASP A 93 -17.45 14.94 -1.06
C ASP A 93 -18.29 14.51 -2.26
N VAL A 94 -18.52 13.20 -2.41
CA VAL A 94 -19.29 12.62 -3.50
C VAL A 94 -20.52 11.89 -2.96
N ASP A 95 -21.69 12.44 -3.23
CA ASP A 95 -22.97 11.76 -2.99
C ASP A 95 -23.21 10.67 -4.05
N LEU A 96 -23.40 9.44 -3.58
CA LEU A 96 -23.68 8.23 -4.34
C LEU A 96 -25.15 7.78 -4.21
N SER A 97 -26.04 8.61 -3.65
CA SER A 97 -27.48 8.31 -3.50
C SER A 97 -28.16 8.00 -4.84
N SER A 98 -27.68 8.58 -5.93
CA SER A 98 -28.11 8.30 -7.31
C SER A 98 -27.40 7.12 -7.99
N GLY A 99 -26.52 6.41 -7.29
CA GLY A 99 -25.72 5.30 -7.82
C GLY A 99 -24.38 5.70 -8.43
N SER A 100 -24.17 6.99 -8.69
CA SER A 100 -22.87 7.56 -9.07
C SER A 100 -22.80 9.04 -8.71
N GLY A 101 -21.57 9.54 -8.58
CA GLY A 101 -21.28 10.96 -8.39
C GLY A 101 -19.88 11.32 -8.88
N THR A 102 -19.62 12.62 -9.05
CA THR A 102 -18.36 13.13 -9.59
C THR A 102 -17.78 14.17 -8.64
N THR A 103 -16.47 14.10 -8.39
CA THR A 103 -15.70 15.15 -7.69
C THR A 103 -14.63 15.74 -8.61
N PRO A 104 -14.33 17.05 -8.49
CA PRO A 104 -13.08 17.58 -9.01
C PRO A 104 -11.89 16.95 -8.28
N ILE A 105 -10.81 16.71 -9.03
CA ILE A 105 -9.53 16.24 -8.49
C ILE A 105 -8.38 17.18 -8.85
N ASN A 106 -7.37 17.23 -7.98
CA ASN A 106 -6.08 17.88 -8.23
C ASN A 106 -4.95 16.87 -8.11
N VAL A 107 -3.99 16.88 -9.04
CA VAL A 107 -2.71 16.18 -8.83
C VAL A 107 -1.84 17.10 -8.00
N ALA A 108 -1.68 16.76 -6.72
CA ALA A 108 -1.05 17.61 -5.73
C ALA A 108 0.47 17.37 -5.63
N ALA A 109 0.93 16.19 -6.04
CA ALA A 109 2.34 15.89 -6.18
C ALA A 109 2.58 14.83 -7.26
N LEU A 110 3.70 14.97 -7.96
CA LEU A 110 4.25 14.00 -8.91
C LEU A 110 5.77 14.15 -8.85
N SER A 111 6.49 13.04 -8.66
CA SER A 111 7.96 13.02 -8.63
C SER A 111 8.46 11.71 -9.23
N LEU A 112 8.92 11.74 -10.48
CA LEU A 112 9.41 10.56 -11.18
C LEU A 112 10.87 10.71 -11.58
N LYS A 113 11.55 9.57 -11.77
CA LYS A 113 12.89 9.51 -12.35
C LYS A 113 12.93 8.47 -13.48
N SER A 114 13.67 8.77 -14.55
CA SER A 114 13.92 7.80 -15.63
C SER A 114 14.61 6.56 -15.11
N ILE A 115 14.15 5.38 -15.53
CA ILE A 115 14.77 4.09 -15.17
C ILE A 115 16.15 3.95 -15.83
N GLN A 116 16.22 4.34 -17.11
CA GLN A 116 17.45 4.34 -17.89
C GLN A 116 17.83 5.77 -18.25
N PRO A 117 19.14 6.08 -18.32
CA PRO A 117 19.60 7.36 -18.79
C PRO A 117 19.21 7.57 -20.26
N VAL A 118 18.93 8.81 -20.62
CA VAL A 118 18.64 9.23 -21.99
C VAL A 118 19.89 9.87 -22.59
N THR A 119 20.28 9.42 -23.79
CA THR A 119 21.44 9.98 -24.50
C THR A 119 21.01 11.12 -25.42
N LEU A 120 21.50 12.34 -25.15
CA LEU A 120 21.31 13.51 -26.00
C LEU A 120 22.68 14.10 -26.36
N SER A 121 22.94 14.26 -27.66
CA SER A 121 24.21 14.83 -28.18
C SER A 121 25.48 14.15 -27.61
N GLY A 122 25.42 12.84 -27.39
CA GLY A 122 26.55 12.05 -26.86
C GLY A 122 26.73 12.09 -25.34
N LEU A 123 25.86 12.77 -24.60
CA LEU A 123 25.85 12.82 -23.14
C LEU A 123 24.64 12.06 -22.57
N ASN A 124 24.81 11.39 -21.44
CA ASN A 124 23.75 10.66 -20.75
C ASN A 124 23.14 11.49 -19.63
N TYR A 125 21.81 11.51 -19.56
CA TYR A 125 21.05 12.24 -18.57
C TYR A 125 20.07 11.34 -17.83
N ASP A 126 20.00 11.51 -16.51
CA ASP A 126 18.82 11.10 -15.75
C ASP A 126 17.76 12.20 -15.90
N LEU A 127 16.53 11.81 -16.21
CA LEU A 127 15.39 12.72 -16.32
C LEU A 127 14.57 12.66 -15.05
N PHE A 128 14.13 13.82 -14.58
CA PHE A 128 13.21 13.93 -13.44
C PHE A 128 11.97 14.70 -13.85
N VAL A 129 10.80 14.16 -13.49
CA VAL A 129 9.50 14.74 -13.76
C VAL A 129 8.91 15.27 -12.47
N ASN A 130 8.48 16.53 -12.47
CA ASN A 130 7.73 17.14 -11.38
C ASN A 130 6.54 17.93 -11.93
N LEU A 131 5.55 18.26 -11.10
CA LEU A 131 4.49 19.18 -11.52
C LEU A 131 5.06 20.55 -11.90
N THR A 132 4.48 21.17 -12.93
CA THR A 132 4.88 22.52 -13.33
C THR A 132 4.45 23.52 -12.25
N PRO A 133 5.37 24.32 -11.67
CA PRO A 133 5.02 25.25 -10.60
C PRO A 133 3.96 26.25 -11.04
N ASN A 134 2.99 26.53 -10.15
CA ASN A 134 1.90 27.50 -10.36
C ASN A 134 0.92 27.15 -11.50
N ILE A 135 1.02 25.97 -12.10
CA ILE A 135 0.02 25.46 -13.04
C ILE A 135 -0.69 24.29 -12.40
N VAL A 136 -2.01 24.42 -12.22
CA VAL A 136 -2.83 23.38 -11.60
C VAL A 136 -2.92 22.18 -12.54
N SER A 137 -2.63 21.00 -12.00
CA SER A 137 -2.95 19.71 -12.63
C SER A 137 -4.21 19.16 -11.98
N GLY A 138 -5.18 18.72 -12.76
CA GLY A 138 -6.47 18.31 -12.21
C GLY A 138 -7.50 17.95 -13.28
N GLY A 139 -8.69 17.59 -12.80
CA GLY A 139 -9.77 17.10 -13.64
C GLY A 139 -10.91 16.56 -12.80
N THR A 140 -11.46 15.43 -13.19
CA THR A 140 -12.62 14.82 -12.53
C THR A 140 -12.41 13.34 -12.23
N LEU A 141 -13.02 12.89 -11.14
CA LEU A 141 -13.15 11.50 -10.74
C LEU A 141 -14.64 11.19 -10.61
N THR A 142 -15.12 10.20 -11.35
CA THR A 142 -16.49 9.67 -11.22
C THR A 142 -16.44 8.37 -10.46
N ILE A 143 -17.17 8.31 -9.35
CA ILE A 143 -17.26 7.16 -8.46
C ILE A 143 -18.66 6.57 -8.61
N ASN A 144 -18.73 5.25 -8.75
CA ASN A 144 -19.98 4.52 -8.88
C ASN A 144 -20.21 3.64 -7.65
N SER A 145 -21.47 3.49 -7.24
CA SER A 145 -21.88 2.68 -6.09
C SER A 145 -21.66 1.17 -6.29
N ASN A 146 -21.30 0.75 -7.50
CA ASN A 146 -20.92 -0.62 -7.84
C ASN A 146 -19.40 -0.87 -7.70
N GLU A 147 -18.73 -0.10 -6.85
CA GLU A 147 -17.29 -0.25 -6.54
C GLU A 147 -16.37 -0.01 -7.75
N THR A 148 -16.85 0.73 -8.76
CA THR A 148 -16.05 1.14 -9.92
C THR A 148 -15.84 2.65 -9.97
N PHE A 149 -14.80 3.10 -10.65
CA PHE A 149 -14.56 4.52 -10.90
C PHE A 149 -13.93 4.75 -12.28
N THR A 150 -14.04 5.97 -12.77
CA THR A 150 -13.30 6.48 -13.92
C THR A 150 -12.75 7.87 -13.61
N ASN A 151 -11.68 8.28 -14.27
CA ASN A 151 -11.15 9.63 -14.14
C ASN A 151 -10.72 10.17 -15.50
N ASP A 152 -10.68 11.49 -15.58
CA ASP A 152 -10.15 12.27 -16.70
C ASP A 152 -9.52 13.53 -16.11
N PHE A 153 -8.22 13.72 -16.33
CA PHE A 153 -7.48 14.86 -15.77
C PHE A 153 -6.26 15.22 -16.61
N THR A 154 -5.92 16.50 -16.59
CA THR A 154 -4.72 17.03 -17.22
C THR A 154 -3.58 17.11 -16.20
N VAL A 155 -2.41 16.59 -16.57
CA VAL A 155 -1.16 16.76 -15.82
C VAL A 155 -0.28 17.76 -16.55
N ASN A 156 0.05 18.83 -15.86
CA ASN A 156 1.02 19.84 -16.25
C ASN A 156 2.33 19.55 -15.52
N PHE A 157 3.38 19.16 -16.24
CA PHE A 157 4.64 18.71 -15.64
C PHE A 157 5.87 19.24 -16.37
N THR A 158 6.93 19.46 -15.60
CA THR A 158 8.23 19.90 -16.09
C THR A 158 9.23 18.75 -16.00
N VAL A 159 10.08 18.61 -17.01
CA VAL A 159 11.20 17.68 -17.03
C VAL A 159 12.50 18.42 -16.78
N SER A 160 13.32 17.89 -15.88
CA SER A 160 14.69 18.36 -15.66
C SER A 160 15.70 17.28 -16.01
N PHE A 161 16.88 17.70 -16.46
CA PHE A 161 17.94 16.84 -16.97
C PHE A 161 19.15 16.93 -16.05
N GLN A 162 19.61 15.80 -15.55
CA GLN A 162 20.80 15.70 -14.73
C GLN A 162 21.86 14.85 -15.46
N PRO A 163 23.00 15.43 -15.89
CA PRO A 163 24.08 14.65 -16.47
C PRO A 163 24.53 13.55 -15.51
N GLN A 164 24.79 12.34 -16.00
CA GLN A 164 25.29 11.27 -15.15
C GLN A 164 26.63 11.65 -14.50
N GLY A 165 26.75 11.41 -13.20
CA GLY A 165 27.92 11.80 -12.41
C GLY A 165 27.94 13.25 -11.95
N SER A 166 26.93 14.05 -12.30
CA SER A 166 26.68 15.39 -11.77
C SER A 166 25.58 15.36 -10.71
N SER A 167 25.59 16.29 -9.77
CA SER A 167 24.46 16.58 -8.87
C SER A 167 23.57 17.73 -9.37
N ASN A 168 24.00 18.42 -10.42
CA ASN A 168 23.35 19.63 -10.91
C ASN A 168 22.44 19.29 -12.08
N THR A 169 21.19 19.77 -12.01
CA THR A 169 20.29 19.81 -13.15
C THR A 169 20.72 20.91 -14.11
N ILE A 170 20.61 20.65 -15.41
CA ILE A 170 20.88 21.63 -16.47
C ILE A 170 19.58 22.24 -17.00
N PRO A 171 19.64 23.41 -17.67
CA PRO A 171 18.52 23.93 -18.44
C PRO A 171 18.04 22.93 -19.50
N CYS A 172 16.77 23.08 -19.90
CA CYS A 172 16.15 22.23 -20.90
C CYS A 172 17.01 22.13 -22.18
N PRO A 173 17.50 20.94 -22.57
CA PRO A 173 18.34 20.77 -23.76
C PRO A 173 17.53 20.68 -25.06
N VAL A 174 16.21 20.85 -25.00
CA VAL A 174 15.25 20.80 -26.12
C VAL A 174 14.33 22.03 -26.08
N ASP A 175 13.48 22.21 -27.10
CA ASP A 175 12.67 23.42 -27.27
C ASP A 175 11.70 23.71 -26.11
N SER A 176 11.15 22.68 -25.47
CA SER A 176 10.31 22.80 -24.27
C SER A 176 10.52 21.62 -23.33
N CYS A 177 10.53 21.91 -22.03
CA CYS A 177 10.52 20.91 -20.97
C CYS A 177 9.25 20.95 -20.12
N ASP A 178 8.33 21.86 -20.44
CA ASP A 178 7.00 21.91 -19.84
C ASP A 178 6.03 21.21 -20.78
N PHE A 179 5.27 20.28 -20.23
CA PHE A 179 4.34 19.42 -20.93
C PHE A 179 2.98 19.48 -20.24
N SER A 180 1.93 19.39 -21.06
CA SER A 180 0.55 19.24 -20.62
C SER A 180 -0.03 18.02 -21.31
N THR A 181 -0.62 17.11 -20.56
CA THR A 181 -1.17 15.87 -21.13
C THR A 181 -2.39 15.42 -20.37
N ASP A 182 -3.43 15.04 -21.12
CA ASP A 182 -4.66 14.48 -20.58
C ASP A 182 -4.50 12.99 -20.36
N PHE A 183 -4.84 12.54 -19.16
CA PHE A 183 -4.81 11.17 -18.70
C PHE A 183 -6.23 10.74 -18.33
N ALA A 184 -6.58 9.51 -18.68
CA ALA A 184 -7.86 8.94 -18.29
C ALA A 184 -7.73 7.47 -17.88
N THR A 185 -8.61 7.04 -16.99
CA THR A 185 -8.81 5.63 -16.63
C THR A 185 -10.12 5.13 -17.22
N ASN A 186 -10.04 4.07 -18.01
CA ASN A 186 -11.21 3.46 -18.66
C ASN A 186 -12.15 2.74 -17.66
N SER A 187 -11.60 2.18 -16.59
CA SER A 187 -12.32 1.64 -15.44
C SER A 187 -11.31 1.25 -14.36
N GLY A 188 -11.55 1.69 -13.12
CA GLY A 188 -10.86 1.26 -11.92
C GLY A 188 -11.83 0.64 -10.91
N GLN A 189 -11.29 0.00 -9.87
CA GLN A 189 -12.07 -0.56 -8.76
C GLN A 189 -11.73 0.18 -7.46
N TRP A 190 -12.70 0.35 -6.58
CA TRP A 190 -12.48 1.00 -5.28
C TRP A 190 -13.18 0.28 -4.13
N SER A 191 -12.74 0.55 -2.90
CA SER A 191 -13.30 0.04 -1.66
C SER A 191 -13.45 1.14 -0.62
N SER A 192 -14.41 0.97 0.30
CA SER A 192 -14.51 1.72 1.56
C SER A 192 -13.55 1.22 2.63
N THR A 193 -12.95 0.04 2.44
CA THR A 193 -12.00 -0.55 3.38
C THR A 193 -10.59 -0.23 2.92
N PHE A 194 -9.75 0.24 3.84
CA PHE A 194 -8.35 0.51 3.56
C PHE A 194 -7.67 -0.74 2.98
N GLN A 195 -6.98 -0.58 1.85
CA GLN A 195 -6.36 -1.68 1.09
C GLN A 195 -4.86 -1.83 1.36
N GLY A 196 -4.33 -1.15 2.38
CA GLY A 196 -2.90 -1.12 2.69
C GLY A 196 -2.18 0.11 2.13
N GLY A 197 -0.93 0.28 2.56
CA GLY A 197 -0.02 1.31 2.07
C GLY A 197 0.17 2.49 3.02
N THR A 198 0.45 3.68 2.47
CA THR A 198 0.68 4.87 3.28
C THR A 198 -0.63 5.33 3.92
N ILE A 199 -0.69 5.29 5.25
CA ILE A 199 -1.79 5.85 6.04
C ILE A 199 -1.48 7.31 6.37
N VAL A 200 -2.40 8.19 6.03
CA VAL A 200 -2.44 9.58 6.46
C VAL A 200 -3.81 9.83 7.09
N GLU A 201 -3.84 9.83 8.43
CA GLU A 201 -5.08 10.01 9.20
C GLU A 201 -5.42 11.50 9.39
N GLY A 202 -6.70 11.82 9.43
CA GLY A 202 -7.19 13.16 9.77
C GLY A 202 -8.67 13.13 10.16
N SER A 203 -9.17 14.22 10.75
CA SER A 203 -10.61 14.37 11.00
C SER A 203 -11.38 14.51 9.69
N VAL A 204 -12.66 14.13 9.65
CA VAL A 204 -13.55 14.40 8.50
C VAL A 204 -13.38 15.81 7.95
N GLY A 205 -13.18 15.94 6.63
CA GLY A 205 -12.89 17.19 5.95
C GLY A 205 -11.40 17.57 5.85
N ASP A 206 -10.49 16.75 6.38
CA ASP A 206 -9.05 16.92 6.17
C ASP A 206 -8.66 16.51 4.73
N GLN A 207 -8.44 17.51 3.87
CA GLN A 207 -8.06 17.30 2.47
C GLN A 207 -6.82 16.39 2.29
N PHE A 208 -5.93 16.33 3.28
CA PHE A 208 -4.71 15.54 3.20
C PHE A 208 -4.90 14.11 3.74
N ALA A 209 -6.02 13.79 4.37
CA ALA A 209 -6.25 12.44 4.86
C ALA A 209 -6.70 11.50 3.74
N ASN A 210 -6.23 10.26 3.80
CA ASN A 210 -6.83 9.14 3.06
C ASN A 210 -7.67 8.24 3.97
N VAL A 211 -7.45 8.32 5.29
CA VAL A 211 -8.21 7.63 6.32
C VAL A 211 -8.78 8.69 7.26
N HIS A 212 -10.10 8.79 7.35
CA HIS A 212 -10.74 9.79 8.21
C HIS A 212 -11.19 9.20 9.55
N THR A 213 -10.90 9.91 10.64
CA THR A 213 -11.41 9.60 11.98
C THR A 213 -12.79 10.22 12.17
N ASP A 214 -13.61 9.57 13.00
CA ASP A 214 -14.95 10.07 13.38
C ASP A 214 -15.92 10.26 12.20
N LEU A 215 -15.79 9.42 11.16
CA LEU A 215 -16.71 9.40 10.01
C LEU A 215 -18.17 9.19 10.46
N PRO A 216 -19.12 10.06 10.05
CA PRO A 216 -20.55 9.79 10.14
C PRO A 216 -20.92 8.44 9.52
N SER A 217 -21.98 7.80 10.05
CA SER A 217 -22.39 6.45 9.63
C SER A 217 -22.81 6.32 8.15
N ASP A 218 -23.09 7.43 7.49
CA ASP A 218 -23.47 7.55 6.08
C ASP A 218 -22.32 8.02 5.18
N THR A 219 -21.12 8.17 5.73
CA THR A 219 -19.90 8.57 5.01
C THR A 219 -18.88 7.43 4.95
N THR A 220 -18.00 7.48 3.95
CA THR A 220 -16.91 6.52 3.80
C THR A 220 -15.69 7.15 3.17
N ASP A 221 -14.53 6.57 3.43
CA ASP A 221 -13.32 6.78 2.63
C ASP A 221 -13.41 6.05 1.29
N PHE A 222 -12.51 6.43 0.37
CA PHE A 222 -12.30 5.79 -0.91
C PHE A 222 -10.86 5.34 -1.04
N PHE A 223 -10.69 4.07 -1.42
CA PHE A 223 -9.39 3.45 -1.68
C PHE A 223 -9.45 2.70 -3.01
N THR A 224 -8.58 3.04 -3.95
CA THR A 224 -8.44 2.23 -5.17
C THR A 224 -7.92 0.83 -4.86
N ILE A 225 -8.41 -0.17 -5.59
CA ILE A 225 -8.01 -1.57 -5.48
C ILE A 225 -7.05 -1.90 -6.62
N GLY A 226 -5.89 -2.45 -6.26
CA GLY A 226 -4.89 -2.90 -7.23
C GLY A 226 -4.19 -1.76 -7.97
N GLU A 227 -3.78 -2.04 -9.20
CA GLU A 227 -3.12 -1.07 -10.07
C GLU A 227 -4.15 -0.22 -10.82
N THR A 228 -4.03 1.10 -10.70
CA THR A 228 -4.77 2.08 -11.49
C THR A 228 -3.91 2.50 -12.68
N LYS A 229 -4.46 2.35 -13.89
CA LYS A 229 -3.79 2.70 -15.14
C LYS A 229 -4.40 3.96 -15.70
N HIS A 230 -3.54 4.93 -16.01
CA HIS A 230 -3.89 6.14 -16.70
C HIS A 230 -3.27 6.13 -18.09
N ASP A 231 -4.08 6.37 -19.11
CA ASP A 231 -3.63 6.38 -20.51
C ASP A 231 -3.79 7.78 -21.10
N ALA A 232 -2.75 8.24 -21.80
CA ALA A 232 -2.74 9.52 -22.49
C ALA A 232 -2.87 9.36 -24.02
N LYS A 233 -3.75 8.47 -24.48
CA LYS A 233 -4.01 8.16 -25.90
C LYS A 233 -2.72 7.82 -26.66
N GLY A 234 -1.81 7.10 -25.99
CA GLY A 234 -0.50 6.71 -26.53
C GLY A 234 0.62 7.74 -26.37
N ALA A 235 0.36 8.95 -25.86
CA ALA A 235 1.43 9.90 -25.52
C ALA A 235 2.20 9.47 -24.26
N GLY A 236 1.55 8.72 -23.37
CA GLY A 236 2.14 8.17 -22.17
C GLY A 236 1.20 7.22 -21.44
N HIS A 237 1.77 6.46 -20.52
CA HIS A 237 1.07 5.58 -19.61
C HIS A 237 1.57 5.84 -18.20
N HIS A 238 0.66 5.96 -17.24
CA HIS A 238 1.01 6.12 -15.83
C HIS A 238 0.28 5.07 -15.01
N ASN A 239 1.04 4.10 -14.52
CA ASN A 239 0.55 3.00 -13.71
C ASN A 239 0.88 3.29 -12.26
N VAL A 240 -0.12 3.24 -11.39
CA VAL A 240 0.06 3.51 -9.96
C VAL A 240 -0.66 2.46 -9.12
N SER A 241 -0.17 2.22 -7.92
CA SER A 241 -0.91 1.48 -6.90
C SER A 241 -0.64 2.06 -5.53
N HIS A 242 -1.44 1.68 -4.55
CA HIS A 242 -1.05 1.85 -3.15
C HIS A 242 0.24 1.08 -2.89
N VAL A 243 1.05 1.58 -1.94
CA VAL A 243 2.23 0.86 -1.45
C VAL A 243 1.74 -0.50 -0.96
N PRO A 244 2.18 -1.65 -1.51
CA PRO A 244 1.87 -2.94 -0.90
C PRO A 244 2.39 -2.88 0.53
N GLU A 245 1.57 -3.21 1.53
CA GLU A 245 2.12 -3.38 2.88
C GLU A 245 3.36 -4.26 2.74
N PRO A 246 4.52 -3.85 3.27
CA PRO A 246 5.72 -4.67 3.19
C PRO A 246 5.29 -6.00 3.75
N LEU A 247 5.23 -7.03 2.89
CA LEU A 247 4.60 -8.32 3.19
C LEU A 247 4.92 -8.59 4.64
N THR A 248 3.90 -8.50 5.52
CA THR A 248 4.10 -8.93 6.88
C THR A 248 4.41 -10.39 6.66
N ILE A 249 5.70 -10.73 6.66
CA ILE A 249 6.18 -12.09 6.80
C ILE A 249 5.73 -12.40 8.21
N VAL A 250 4.44 -12.69 8.36
CA VAL A 250 3.89 -13.42 9.47
C VAL A 250 4.77 -14.64 9.46
N GLY A 251 5.68 -14.68 10.44
CA GLY A 251 6.61 -15.75 10.64
C GLY A 251 5.83 -17.04 10.79
N SER A 252 5.46 -17.62 9.67
CA SER A 252 5.14 -19.02 9.53
C SER A 252 6.49 -19.67 9.78
N GLY A 253 6.67 -20.04 11.04
CA GLY A 253 7.91 -20.57 11.59
C GLY A 253 8.34 -21.79 10.82
N ILE A 254 9.15 -21.58 9.77
CA ILE A 254 10.17 -22.53 9.42
C ILE A 254 11.32 -22.24 10.37
N ALA A 255 11.18 -22.75 11.60
CA ALA A 255 12.33 -23.12 12.38
C ALA A 255 13.08 -24.17 11.56
N VAL A 256 13.92 -23.73 10.63
CA VAL A 256 14.93 -24.60 10.03
C VAL A 256 15.88 -24.90 11.18
N ALA A 257 15.66 -26.07 11.79
CA ALA A 257 16.60 -26.67 12.71
C ALA A 257 17.89 -26.96 11.93
N PHE A 258 18.77 -25.95 11.80
CA PHE A 258 20.21 -26.17 11.60
C PHE A 258 20.81 -26.59 12.94
N GLY A 259 20.37 -27.75 13.41
CA GLY A 259 20.94 -28.45 14.54
C GLY A 259 22.08 -29.35 14.06
N MET A 260 23.30 -28.88 14.31
CA MET A 260 24.45 -29.67 14.77
C MET A 260 24.90 -30.89 13.95
N PHE A 261 25.97 -30.74 13.15
CA PHE A 261 27.03 -31.76 13.03
C PHE A 261 28.34 -31.13 12.53
N VAL A 262 29.07 -30.41 13.39
CA VAL A 262 30.53 -30.27 13.27
C VAL A 262 31.14 -30.26 14.67
N ASN A 263 31.32 -31.45 15.25
CA ASN A 263 32.24 -31.60 16.37
C ASN A 263 33.65 -31.82 15.80
N LYS A 264 34.42 -30.74 15.78
CA LYS A 264 35.85 -30.72 15.46
C LYS A 264 36.63 -30.99 16.74
N GLU A 265 36.89 -32.26 17.05
CA GLU A 265 37.90 -32.58 18.06
C GLU A 265 39.29 -32.38 17.48
N TYR A 266 39.90 -31.24 17.80
CA TYR A 266 41.34 -31.04 17.75
C TYR A 266 41.83 -30.86 19.18
N SER A 267 42.23 -31.95 19.83
CA SER A 267 42.87 -31.89 21.16
C SER A 267 44.29 -32.44 21.10
N LYS A 268 45.22 -31.55 21.42
CA LYS A 268 46.66 -31.71 21.57
C LYS A 268 47.02 -32.85 22.52
N LYS A 269 47.97 -33.71 22.12
CA LYS A 269 48.88 -34.37 23.07
C LYS A 269 50.33 -34.23 22.61
N ARG A 270 51.01 -33.22 23.16
CA ARG A 270 52.46 -33.21 23.39
C ARG A 270 52.73 -34.03 24.66
N LYS A 271 53.66 -34.98 24.58
CA LYS A 271 54.50 -35.61 25.64
C LYS A 271 55.36 -36.65 24.89
N LYS A 272 56.66 -36.85 25.07
CA LYS A 272 57.65 -36.51 26.09
C LYS A 272 59.06 -36.67 25.46
N GLN A 273 60.03 -35.92 26.00
CA GLN A 273 61.46 -36.21 25.90
C GLN A 273 61.83 -37.50 26.67
N ALA A 274 62.82 -38.23 26.14
CA ALA A 274 63.86 -39.01 26.83
C ALA A 274 65.03 -39.09 25.82
N VAL A 275 66.21 -38.49 26.03
CA VAL A 275 67.32 -38.91 26.92
C VAL A 275 67.67 -40.39 26.75
N SER A 276 68.53 -40.68 25.77
CA SER A 276 69.87 -41.25 25.95
C SER A 276 70.65 -41.11 24.65
#